data_AF-A0A948VPR9-F1
#
_entry.id   AF-A0A948VPR9-F1
#
_cell.length_a   1.000
_cell.length_b   1.000
_cell.length_c   1.000
_cell.angle_alpha   90.00
_cell.angle_beta   90.00
_cell.angle_gamma   90.00
#
_symmetry.space_group_name_H-M   'P 1'
#
loop_
_entity.id
_entity.type
_entity.pdbx_description
1 polymer ?
#
loop_
_entity_poly.entity_id
_entity_poly.type
_entity_poly.pdbx_seq_one_letter_code
_entity_poly.pdbx_strand_id
1 'polypeptide(L)' 'SLKLRGNEIVLSDEERLVAIYPYRDADSTKVTAETRNIMLLVCGVPGIDDALLERAALIAINYITRFCGGTGEYELVG' A
#
# COMPACT_ATOMS: atom_id res chain seq x y z
N SER A 1 -11.92 10.25 15.93
CA SER A 1 -12.10 9.47 14.70
C SER A 1 -12.40 10.40 13.54
N LEU A 2 -11.88 10.11 12.35
CA LEU A 2 -12.23 10.82 11.12
C LEU A 2 -13.59 10.32 10.63
N LYS A 3 -14.40 11.20 10.03
CA LYS A 3 -15.61 10.83 9.29
C LYS A 3 -15.42 11.23 7.83
N LEU A 4 -15.68 10.30 6.91
CA LEU A 4 -15.71 10.56 5.48
C LEU A 4 -16.84 11.54 5.16
N ARG A 5 -16.58 12.46 4.24
CA ARG A 5 -17.52 13.50 3.81
C ARG A 5 -18.10 13.24 2.42
N GLY A 6 -17.61 12.21 1.73
CA GLY A 6 -17.92 11.91 0.34
C GLY A 6 -16.84 12.45 -0.59
N ASN A 7 -16.66 11.75 -1.71
CA ASN A 7 -15.64 11.99 -2.75
C ASN A 7 -14.19 11.62 -2.38
N GLU A 8 -13.93 11.08 -1.19
CA GLU A 8 -12.63 10.49 -0.90
C GLU A 8 -12.43 9.18 -1.67
N ILE A 9 -11.25 9.00 -2.25
CA ILE A 9 -10.85 7.70 -2.80
C ILE A 9 -10.44 6.81 -1.63
N VAL A 10 -11.02 5.61 -1.56
CA VAL A 10 -10.75 4.65 -0.49
C VAL A 10 -10.33 3.32 -1.08
N LEU A 11 -9.51 2.61 -0.31
CA LEU A 11 -9.20 1.21 -0.52
C LEU A 11 -10.03 0.42 0.50
N SER A 12 -10.75 -0.60 0.03
CA SER A 12 -11.57 -1.48 0.87
C SER A 12 -11.37 -2.92 0.44
N ASP A 13 -11.44 -3.82 1.41
CA ASP A 13 -11.62 -5.25 1.16
C ASP A 13 -13.12 -5.60 1.22
N GLU A 14 -13.46 -6.90 1.19
CA GLU A 14 -14.84 -7.37 1.25
C GLU A 14 -15.54 -7.07 2.59
N GLU A 15 -14.78 -6.79 3.65
CA GLU A 15 -15.30 -6.60 5.00
C GLU A 15 -15.32 -5.12 5.43
N ARG A 16 -14.29 -4.35 5.08
CA ARG A 16 -14.04 -3.02 5.66
C ARG A 16 -13.10 -2.13 4.84
N LEU A 17 -13.06 -0.87 5.26
CA LEU A 17 -12.12 0.13 4.75
C LEU A 17 -10.70 -0.16 5.22
N VAL A 18 -9.76 -0.21 4.26
CA VAL A 18 -8.33 -0.46 4.47
C VAL A 18 -7.55 0.85 4.56
N ALA A 19 -7.81 1.79 3.67
CA ALA A 19 -7.12 3.08 3.66
C ALA A 19 -7.94 4.16 2.96
N ILE A 20 -7.64 5.42 3.28
CA ILE A 20 -8.03 6.56 2.48
C ILE A 20 -6.83 6.91 1.60
N TYR A 21 -6.97 6.81 0.29
CA TYR A 21 -5.88 7.04 -0.65
C TYR A 21 -5.92 8.47 -1.20
N PRO A 22 -4.80 9.24 -1.22
CA PRO A 22 -3.47 8.97 -0.66
C PRO A 22 -3.26 9.71 0.69
N TYR A 23 -4.03 9.35 1.72
CA TYR A 23 -3.97 10.00 3.04
C TYR A 23 -3.37 9.10 4.13
N ARG A 24 -4.03 8.00 4.50
CA ARG A 24 -3.54 7.06 5.53
C ARG A 24 -4.33 5.76 5.58
N ASP A 25 -3.72 4.77 6.20
CA ASP A 25 -4.36 3.51 6.57
C ASP A 25 -5.41 3.70 7.67
N ALA A 26 -6.43 2.84 7.65
CA ALA A 26 -7.37 2.70 8.74
C ALA A 26 -6.67 2.17 9.99
N ASP A 27 -7.20 2.49 11.17
CA ASP A 27 -6.58 2.06 12.43
C ASP A 27 -6.49 0.53 12.57
N SER A 28 -7.36 -0.20 11.87
CA SER A 28 -7.43 -1.65 11.89
C SER A 28 -6.52 -2.37 10.90
N THR A 29 -5.89 -1.64 9.98
CA THR A 29 -5.09 -2.19 8.87
C THR A 29 -3.70 -1.57 8.77
N LYS A 30 -3.43 -0.47 9.48
CA LYS A 30 -2.09 0.12 9.57
C LYS A 30 -1.06 -0.89 10.09
N VAL A 31 0.17 -0.75 9.64
CA VAL A 31 1.30 -1.52 10.16
C VAL A 31 1.52 -1.20 11.65
N THR A 32 1.76 -2.24 12.43
CA THR A 32 2.04 -2.20 13.88
C THR A 32 3.32 -2.97 14.19
N ALA A 33 3.80 -2.93 15.44
CA ALA A 33 4.97 -3.71 15.85
C ALA A 33 4.72 -5.23 15.77
N GLU A 34 3.45 -5.64 15.80
CA GLU A 34 3.00 -7.01 15.75
C GLU A 34 2.83 -7.52 14.32
N THR A 35 2.87 -6.64 13.31
CA THR A 35 2.66 -6.99 11.90
C THR A 35 3.77 -7.90 11.39
N ARG A 36 3.39 -9.03 10.77
CA ARG A 36 4.31 -10.03 10.20
C ARG A 36 4.30 -10.11 8.69
N ASN A 37 3.17 -9.79 8.08
CA ASN A 37 2.98 -9.74 6.63
C ASN A 37 2.34 -8.41 6.28
N ILE A 38 2.72 -7.85 5.14
CA ILE A 38 2.18 -6.58 4.64
C ILE A 38 1.76 -6.74 3.18
N MET A 39 0.79 -5.93 2.76
CA MET A 39 0.46 -5.73 1.35
C MET A 39 1.01 -4.36 0.94
N LEU A 40 1.91 -4.34 -0.05
CA LEU A 40 2.48 -3.10 -0.57
C LEU A 40 1.67 -2.63 -1.78
N LEU A 41 1.06 -1.45 -1.67
CA LEU A 41 0.34 -0.82 -2.79
C LEU A 41 1.19 0.29 -3.40
N VAL A 42 1.59 0.12 -4.65
CA VAL A 42 2.34 1.11 -5.42
C VAL A 42 1.44 1.63 -6.55
N CYS A 43 0.85 2.79 -6.33
CA CYS A 43 -0.17 3.34 -7.23
C CYS A 43 0.40 4.49 -8.06
N GLY A 44 0.24 4.40 -9.39
CA GLY A 44 0.55 5.50 -10.31
C GLY A 44 -0.58 6.51 -10.44
N VAL A 45 -0.24 7.67 -10.96
CA VAL A 45 -1.18 8.70 -11.44
C VAL A 45 -0.92 8.93 -12.93
N PRO A 46 -1.84 9.58 -13.68
CA PRO A 46 -1.63 9.84 -15.10
C PRO A 46 -0.27 10.51 -15.39
N GLY A 47 0.46 9.95 -16.36
CA GLY A 47 1.81 10.42 -16.73
C GLY A 47 2.96 9.74 -15.97
N ILE A 48 2.67 8.76 -15.12
CA ILE A 48 3.68 7.88 -14.51
C ILE A 48 3.73 6.55 -15.25
N ASP A 49 4.90 6.19 -15.76
CA ASP A 49 5.11 4.95 -16.50
C ASP A 49 5.14 3.73 -15.56
N ASP A 50 4.58 2.61 -16.00
CA ASP A 50 4.57 1.35 -15.25
C ASP A 50 5.97 0.88 -14.87
N ALA A 51 6.96 1.10 -15.75
CA ALA A 51 8.37 0.78 -15.47
C ALA A 51 8.92 1.58 -14.28
N LEU A 52 8.39 2.78 -13.99
CA LEU A 52 8.77 3.54 -12.81
C LEU A 52 8.10 2.97 -11.55
N LEU A 53 6.83 2.56 -11.63
CA LEU A 53 6.11 1.92 -10.53
C LEU A 53 6.74 0.58 -10.14
N GLU A 54 7.09 -0.22 -11.13
CA GLU A 54 7.80 -1.48 -10.97
C GLU A 54 9.14 -1.29 -10.24
N ARG A 55 9.96 -0.32 -10.69
CA ARG A 55 11.20 0.01 -9.98
C ARG A 55 10.96 0.47 -8.55
N ALA A 56 9.90 1.26 -8.31
CA ALA A 56 9.56 1.70 -6.96
C ALA A 56 9.16 0.52 -6.06
N ALA A 57 8.36 -0.42 -6.56
CA ALA A 57 7.99 -1.64 -5.85
C ALA A 57 9.21 -2.48 -5.49
N LEU A 58 10.11 -2.71 -6.46
CA LEU A 58 11.35 -3.45 -6.25
C LEU A 58 12.27 -2.79 -5.21
N ILE A 59 12.42 -1.47 -5.24
CA ILE A 59 13.21 -0.73 -4.25
C ILE A 59 12.60 -0.87 -2.85
N ALA A 60 11.28 -0.72 -2.73
CA ALA A 60 10.58 -0.87 -1.47
C ALA A 60 10.75 -2.29 -0.90
N ILE A 61 10.53 -3.32 -1.72
CA ILE A 61 10.77 -4.73 -1.34
C ILE A 61 12.21 -4.93 -0.90
N ASN A 62 13.19 -4.39 -1.63
CA ASN A 62 14.60 -4.52 -1.26
C ASN A 62 14.90 -3.92 0.12
N TYR A 63 14.39 -2.73 0.42
CA TYR A 63 14.61 -2.11 1.73
C TYR A 63 13.88 -2.85 2.85
N ILE A 64 12.62 -3.21 2.65
CA ILE A 64 11.85 -3.94 3.65
C ILE A 64 12.54 -5.28 3.97
N THR A 65 12.89 -6.06 2.96
CA THR A 65 13.55 -7.36 3.17
C THR A 65 14.95 -7.23 3.76
N ARG A 66 15.72 -6.21 3.36
CA ARG A 66 17.06 -5.96 3.91
C ARG A 66 17.04 -5.60 5.40
N PHE A 67 16.08 -4.79 5.83
CA PHE A 67 16.07 -4.24 7.19
C PHE A 67 15.10 -4.95 8.14
N CYS A 68 14.07 -5.60 7.61
CA CYS A 68 13.05 -6.32 8.39
C CYS A 68 13.09 -7.84 8.18
N GLY A 69 13.86 -8.34 7.20
CA GLY A 69 13.88 -9.75 6.81
C GLY A 69 12.66 -10.14 5.95
N GLY A 70 12.46 -11.45 5.78
CA GLY A 70 11.36 -12.00 4.98
C GLY A 70 11.62 -11.97 3.48
N THR A 71 10.55 -12.17 2.71
CA THR A 71 10.55 -12.17 1.23
C THR A 71 9.43 -11.27 0.72
N GLY A 72 9.58 -10.76 -0.49
CA GLY A 72 8.56 -9.94 -1.13
C GLY A 72 8.57 -10.14 -2.63
N GLU A 73 7.39 -10.12 -3.22
CA GLU A 73 7.12 -10.19 -4.64
C GLU A 73 6.17 -9.05 -4.99
N TYR A 74 6.16 -8.62 -6.25
CA TYR A 74 5.18 -7.65 -6.75
C TYR A 74 4.53 -8.20 -8.01
N GLU A 75 3.33 -7.69 -8.26
CA GLU A 75 2.60 -7.91 -9.49
C GLU A 75 2.05 -6.56 -9.97
N LEU A 76 2.16 -6.29 -11.26
CA LEU A 76 1.50 -5.13 -11.86
C LEU A 76 0.05 -5.51 -12.12
N VAL A 77 -0.86 -4.72 -11.56
CA VAL A 77 -2.31 -4.87 -11.76
C VAL A 77 -2.78 -3.67 -12.57
N GLY A 78 -3.30 -3.93 -13.78
CA GLY A 78 -3.84 -2.94 -14.71
C GLY A 78 -5.35 -2.97 -14.81
#